data_AF-A0A5N7CMY6-F1
#
_entry.id   AF-A0A5N7CMY6-F1
#
_cell.length_a   1.000
_cell.length_b   1.000
_cell.length_c   1.000
_cell.angle_alpha   90.00
_cell.angle_beta   90.00
_cell.angle_gamma   90.00
#
_symmetry.space_group_name_H-M   'P 1'
#
loop_
_entity.id
_entity.type
_entity.pdbx_description
1 polymer ?
#
loop_
_entity_poly.entity_id
_entity_poly.type
_entity_poly.pdbx_seq_one_letter_code
_entity_poly.pdbx_strand_id
1 'polypeptide(L)'
;MSELVTFGLPSSRIQRVEMKTSPYHHAEKLAHELGKSPKDSRKFKHEYVFEWEIPDQYVEHMVSVETLLDRGLNLDSYLEGDHLPDLRGFRSSMIDMFLGDDGLCVGRELGRMARCFGARAPVKEIANRILTDCPICISFDGETQYMKWTTTYEPDTDEYTFAYIDFEYFYWISQGITETLFDLWLADAVFLGKYIVHAEWANDLTAEMEILWELYSDNRHYEGWAAVDSDCIADYARELEMRECEIHDLIERGALSIGL
;
A
#
# COMPACT_ATOMS: atom_id res chain seq x y z
N MET A 1 -2.65 -19.54 5.02
CA MET A 1 -1.76 -18.66 5.80
C MET A 1 -1.40 -17.51 4.89
N SER A 2 -2.02 -16.36 5.10
CA SER A 2 -1.88 -15.16 4.28
C SER A 2 -1.03 -14.17 5.05
N GLU A 3 0.18 -13.88 4.56
CA GLU A 3 1.05 -12.85 5.12
C GLU A 3 0.68 -11.49 4.51
N LEU A 4 0.31 -10.52 5.35
CA LEU A 4 0.01 -9.15 4.98
C LEU A 4 1.29 -8.31 5.03
N VAL A 5 1.52 -7.45 4.04
CA VAL A 5 2.61 -6.45 4.04
C VAL A 5 1.99 -5.05 4.00
N THR A 6 2.35 -4.20 4.97
CA THR A 6 1.80 -2.84 5.15
C THR A 6 2.90 -1.82 5.42
N PHE A 7 2.85 -0.66 4.75
CA PHE A 7 3.79 0.46 4.89
C PHE A 7 3.11 1.67 5.58
N GLY A 8 3.83 2.41 6.45
CA GLY A 8 3.28 3.63 7.09
C GLY A 8 4.30 4.71 7.49
N LEU A 9 3.81 5.96 7.60
CA LEU A 9 4.24 7.17 8.37
C LEU A 9 4.09 8.50 7.55
N PRO A 10 3.87 9.70 8.18
CA PRO A 10 2.74 10.12 9.04
C PRO A 10 2.18 11.56 8.72
N SER A 11 1.01 11.94 9.30
CA SER A 11 0.82 13.16 10.14
C SER A 11 -0.52 13.93 9.99
N SER A 12 -1.03 14.33 11.16
CA SER A 12 -1.92 15.47 11.48
C SER A 12 -3.44 15.31 11.36
N ARG A 13 -4.06 14.79 12.44
CA ARG A 13 -5.22 15.39 13.14
C ARG A 13 -5.63 14.52 14.32
N ILE A 14 -5.40 15.03 15.53
CA ILE A 14 -5.82 14.38 16.77
C ILE A 14 -7.14 15.03 17.23
N GLN A 15 -8.23 14.27 17.20
CA GLN A 15 -9.33 14.46 18.15
C GLN A 15 -9.43 13.22 19.04
N ARG A 16 -9.51 13.48 20.35
CA ARG A 16 -9.49 12.54 21.48
C ARG A 16 -10.82 11.77 21.55
N VAL A 17 -10.73 10.44 21.65
CA VAL A 17 -11.74 9.58 22.30
C VAL A 17 -11.00 8.60 23.22
N GLU A 18 -11.63 8.24 24.34
CA GLU A 18 -11.06 7.70 25.59
C GLU A 18 -10.41 6.31 25.53
N MET A 19 -9.58 6.07 26.55
CA MET A 19 -8.56 5.03 26.72
C MET A 19 -9.08 3.57 26.68
N LYS A 20 -8.75 2.86 25.60
CA LYS A 20 -8.15 1.51 25.70
C LYS A 20 -6.65 1.68 25.41
N THR A 21 -5.80 0.87 26.02
CA THR A 21 -4.35 0.83 25.78
C THR A 21 -4.08 1.01 24.29
N SER A 22 -3.32 2.05 23.92
CA SER A 22 -3.03 2.34 22.52
C SER A 22 -2.45 1.06 21.89
N PRO A 23 -3.04 0.54 20.79
CA PRO A 23 -2.60 -0.72 20.15
C PRO A 23 -1.26 -0.57 19.43
N TYR A 24 -0.55 0.51 19.74
CA TYR A 24 0.72 0.90 19.19
C TYR A 24 1.56 1.53 20.28
N HIS A 25 2.84 1.24 20.22
CA HIS A 25 3.83 1.66 21.18
C HIS A 25 4.90 2.41 20.42
N HIS A 26 5.31 3.55 20.95
CA HIS A 26 6.46 4.25 20.41
C HIS A 26 7.71 3.39 20.66
N ALA A 27 8.41 3.00 19.61
CA ALA A 27 9.50 2.03 19.68
C ALA A 27 10.65 2.53 20.58
N GLU A 28 10.94 3.84 20.60
CA GLU A 28 11.88 4.43 21.58
C GLU A 28 11.47 4.16 23.03
N LYS A 29 10.18 4.26 23.34
CA LYS A 29 9.66 4.06 24.70
C LYS A 29 9.76 2.59 25.11
N LEU A 30 9.38 1.68 24.21
CA LEU A 30 9.57 0.24 24.38
C LEU A 30 11.05 -0.12 24.58
N ALA A 31 11.94 0.42 23.76
CA ALA A 31 13.38 0.17 23.89
C ALA A 31 13.91 0.64 25.25
N HIS A 32 13.41 1.76 25.76
CA HIS A 32 13.75 2.23 27.10
C HIS A 32 13.19 1.32 28.20
N GLU A 33 11.94 0.89 28.10
CA GLU A 33 11.28 -0.05 29.04
C GLU A 33 11.98 -1.42 29.04
N LEU A 34 12.53 -1.84 27.90
CA LEU A 34 13.34 -3.06 27.74
C LEU A 34 14.82 -2.90 28.19
N GLY A 35 15.18 -1.76 28.79
CA GLY A 35 16.49 -1.54 29.39
C GLY A 35 17.61 -1.12 28.42
N LYS A 36 17.29 -0.67 27.21
CA LYS A 36 18.30 -0.09 26.30
C LYS A 36 18.81 1.25 26.82
N SER A 37 20.05 1.57 26.46
CA SER A 37 20.66 2.85 26.82
C SER A 37 19.86 4.00 26.18
N PRO A 38 19.79 5.19 26.82
CA PRO A 38 19.07 6.33 26.24
C PRO A 38 19.54 6.73 24.84
N LYS A 39 20.82 6.49 24.51
CA LYS A 39 21.38 6.75 23.18
C LYS A 39 20.88 5.75 22.14
N ASP A 40 20.70 4.48 22.54
CA ASP A 40 20.20 3.44 21.65
C ASP A 40 18.68 3.48 21.49
N SER A 41 17.93 3.81 22.55
CA SER A 41 16.48 4.00 22.45
C SER A 41 16.11 5.12 21.47
N ARG A 42 16.88 6.22 21.45
CA ARG A 42 16.67 7.36 20.54
C ARG A 42 16.83 7.03 19.05
N LYS A 43 17.43 5.90 18.70
CA LYS A 43 17.49 5.43 17.31
C LYS A 43 16.08 5.15 16.77
N PHE A 44 15.17 4.73 17.65
CA PHE A 44 13.79 4.36 17.34
C PHE A 44 12.80 5.52 17.54
N LYS A 45 13.26 6.78 17.55
CA LYS A 45 12.43 7.96 17.87
C LYS A 45 11.32 8.26 16.86
N HIS A 46 11.34 7.59 15.71
CA HIS A 46 10.37 7.76 14.62
C HIS A 46 9.61 6.47 14.33
N GLU A 47 9.82 5.44 15.13
CA GLU A 47 9.27 4.10 14.91
C GLU A 47 8.16 3.79 15.91
N TYR A 48 7.20 2.98 15.45
CA TYR A 48 6.07 2.50 16.24
C TYR A 48 5.92 0.99 16.07
N VAL A 49 5.61 0.30 17.15
CA VAL A 49 5.34 -1.15 17.21
C VAL A 49 3.86 -1.34 17.50
N PHE A 50 3.15 -2.05 16.63
CA PHE A 50 1.74 -2.35 16.81
C PHE A 50 1.58 -3.73 17.47
N GLU A 51 0.73 -3.83 18.48
CA GLU A 51 0.35 -5.11 19.09
C GLU A 51 -0.68 -5.79 18.18
N TRP A 52 -0.17 -6.46 17.14
CA TRP A 52 -0.85 -7.50 16.35
C TRP A 52 -2.03 -7.14 15.44
N GLU A 53 -2.55 -5.92 15.48
CA GLU A 53 -3.52 -5.45 14.50
C GLU A 53 -3.26 -3.98 14.22
N ILE A 54 -2.97 -3.62 12.97
CA ILE A 54 -2.96 -2.22 12.56
C ILE A 54 -4.43 -1.80 12.58
N PRO A 55 -4.84 -0.87 13.45
CA PRO A 55 -6.24 -0.46 13.49
C PRO A 55 -6.68 0.04 12.12
N ASP A 56 -7.88 -0.34 11.66
CA ASP A 56 -8.39 -0.04 10.32
C ASP A 56 -8.25 1.43 9.92
N GLN A 57 -8.36 2.34 10.88
CA GLN A 57 -8.17 3.78 10.69
C GLN A 57 -6.76 4.20 10.19
N TYR A 58 -5.78 3.30 10.24
CA TYR A 58 -4.42 3.50 9.74
C TYR A 58 -4.11 2.66 8.49
N VAL A 59 -5.07 1.86 8.02
CA VAL A 59 -4.92 1.06 6.80
C VAL A 59 -5.40 1.90 5.62
N GLU A 60 -4.46 2.41 4.82
CA GLU A 60 -4.79 3.19 3.62
C GLU A 60 -5.23 2.29 2.45
N HIS A 61 -4.62 1.11 2.34
CA HIS A 61 -4.90 0.14 1.28
C HIS A 61 -4.50 -1.26 1.72
N MET A 62 -5.36 -2.25 1.45
CA MET A 62 -5.08 -3.66 1.72
C MET A 62 -5.17 -4.44 0.42
N VAL A 63 -4.09 -5.15 0.08
CA VAL A 63 -4.04 -6.03 -1.08
C VAL A 63 -3.56 -7.41 -0.62
N SER A 64 -4.22 -8.46 -1.07
CA SER A 64 -3.80 -9.82 -0.74
C SER A 64 -2.57 -10.21 -1.57
N VAL A 65 -1.75 -11.13 -1.06
CA VAL A 65 -0.61 -11.67 -1.83
C VAL A 65 -1.08 -12.35 -3.11
N GLU A 66 -2.19 -13.08 -3.07
CA GLU A 66 -2.81 -13.69 -4.26
C GLU A 66 -3.13 -12.62 -5.31
N THR A 67 -3.73 -11.52 -4.90
CA THR A 67 -4.01 -10.37 -5.78
C THR A 67 -2.73 -9.77 -6.37
N LEU A 68 -1.64 -9.67 -5.59
CA LEU A 68 -0.36 -9.20 -6.11
C LEU A 68 0.19 -10.13 -7.19
N LEU A 69 0.12 -11.45 -6.98
CA LEU A 69 0.56 -12.47 -7.94
C LEU A 69 -0.30 -12.44 -9.22
N ASP A 70 -1.63 -12.37 -9.08
CA ASP A 70 -2.57 -12.26 -10.20
C ASP A 70 -2.34 -10.98 -11.03
N ARG A 71 -1.89 -9.91 -10.37
CA ARG A 71 -1.52 -8.65 -11.02
C ARG A 71 -0.10 -8.64 -11.59
N GLY A 72 0.61 -9.76 -11.51
CA GLY A 72 1.89 -9.97 -12.17
C GLY A 72 3.11 -9.65 -11.31
N LEU A 73 2.98 -9.62 -9.97
CA LEU A 73 4.14 -9.56 -9.09
C LEU A 73 4.96 -10.84 -9.29
N ASN A 74 6.05 -10.72 -10.04
CA ASN A 74 6.96 -11.83 -10.30
C ASN A 74 8.19 -11.69 -9.39
N LEU A 75 8.39 -12.68 -8.52
CA LEU A 75 9.56 -12.76 -7.64
C LEU A 75 10.51 -13.91 -7.99
N ASP A 76 10.33 -14.57 -9.14
CA ASP A 76 11.09 -15.74 -9.57
C ASP A 76 12.59 -15.47 -9.64
N SER A 77 12.97 -14.25 -10.04
CA SER A 77 14.37 -13.81 -10.09
C SER A 77 15.04 -13.71 -8.71
N TYR A 78 14.26 -13.74 -7.64
CA TYR A 78 14.73 -13.64 -6.27
C TYR A 78 14.66 -14.98 -5.52
N LEU A 79 14.23 -16.07 -6.17
CA LEU A 79 14.15 -17.37 -5.52
C LEU A 79 15.52 -18.01 -5.31
N GLU A 80 15.74 -18.54 -4.12
CA GLU A 80 16.87 -19.42 -3.80
C GLU A 80 16.40 -20.87 -3.83
N GLY A 81 16.45 -21.49 -5.03
CA GLY A 81 15.79 -22.77 -5.26
C GLY A 81 14.29 -22.58 -5.44
N ASP A 82 13.47 -23.18 -4.56
CA ASP A 82 12.00 -23.14 -4.64
C ASP A 82 11.37 -22.21 -3.58
N HIS A 83 12.16 -21.38 -2.89
CA HIS A 83 11.67 -20.47 -1.86
C HIS A 83 12.32 -19.08 -1.97
N LEU A 84 11.64 -18.07 -1.43
CA LEU A 84 12.24 -16.76 -1.24
C LEU A 84 13.34 -16.84 -0.17
N PRO A 85 14.42 -16.06 -0.30
CA PRO A 85 15.41 -15.90 0.76
C PRO A 85 14.79 -15.26 2.00
N ASP A 86 15.56 -15.25 3.09
CA ASP A 86 15.21 -14.39 4.22
C ASP A 86 15.23 -12.90 3.80
N LEU A 87 14.68 -12.04 4.66
CA LEU A 87 14.58 -10.61 4.34
C LEU A 87 15.94 -9.97 4.03
N ARG A 88 17.04 -10.47 4.62
CA ARG A 88 18.37 -9.94 4.39
C ARG A 88 18.86 -10.34 2.99
N GLY A 89 18.75 -11.61 2.63
CA GLY A 89 19.10 -12.13 1.31
C GLY A 89 18.24 -11.51 0.20
N PHE A 90 16.94 -11.30 0.47
CA PHE A 90 16.05 -10.60 -0.46
C PHE A 90 16.52 -9.17 -0.71
N ARG A 91 16.82 -8.41 0.36
CA ARG A 91 17.35 -7.04 0.25
C ARG A 91 18.68 -7.00 -0.49
N SER A 92 19.59 -7.93 -0.22
CA SER A 92 20.86 -8.04 -0.94
C SER A 92 20.64 -8.26 -2.44
N SER A 93 19.73 -9.17 -2.81
CA SER A 93 19.39 -9.43 -4.21
C SER A 93 18.77 -8.20 -4.91
N MET A 94 17.92 -7.45 -4.20
CA MET A 94 17.37 -6.19 -4.69
C MET A 94 18.46 -5.13 -4.90
N ILE A 95 19.42 -5.03 -3.98
CA ILE A 95 20.56 -4.11 -4.10
C ILE A 95 21.44 -4.49 -5.29
N ASP A 96 21.69 -5.77 -5.52
CA ASP A 96 22.47 -6.22 -6.67
C ASP A 96 21.77 -5.85 -7.99
N MET A 97 20.44 -5.96 -8.07
CA MET A 97 19.67 -5.44 -9.20
C MET A 97 19.82 -3.92 -9.34
N PHE A 98 19.73 -3.18 -8.23
CA PHE A 98 19.89 -1.72 -8.25
C PHE A 98 21.28 -1.26 -8.69
N LEU A 99 22.31 -2.08 -8.58
CA LEU A 99 23.69 -1.74 -8.93
C LEU A 99 24.14 -2.34 -10.26
N GLY A 100 23.44 -3.36 -10.75
CA GLY A 100 23.77 -4.08 -11.98
C GLY A 100 23.23 -3.45 -13.27
N ASP A 101 22.22 -2.57 -13.16
CA ASP A 101 21.53 -1.96 -14.29
C ASP A 101 21.65 -0.43 -14.32
N ASP A 102 21.21 0.19 -15.41
CA ASP A 102 21.05 1.64 -15.44
C ASP A 102 19.82 2.10 -14.64
N GLY A 103 19.85 3.35 -14.17
CA GLY A 103 18.82 3.86 -13.28
C GLY A 103 17.43 3.85 -13.90
N LEU A 104 17.32 4.03 -15.22
CA LEU A 104 16.03 3.99 -15.91
C LEU A 104 15.44 2.57 -15.89
N CYS A 105 16.26 1.55 -16.16
CA CYS A 105 15.85 0.15 -16.08
C CYS A 105 15.42 -0.25 -14.66
N VAL A 106 16.21 0.12 -13.65
CA VAL A 106 15.85 -0.08 -12.24
C VAL A 106 14.52 0.60 -11.89
N GLY A 107 14.34 1.84 -12.31
CA GLY A 107 13.10 2.58 -12.11
C GLY A 107 11.90 1.89 -12.74
N ARG A 108 12.07 1.30 -13.93
CA ARG A 108 11.00 0.56 -14.60
C ARG A 108 10.61 -0.70 -13.86
N GLU A 109 11.56 -1.47 -13.36
CA GLU A 109 11.26 -2.67 -12.57
C GLU A 109 10.56 -2.33 -11.24
N LEU A 110 11.03 -1.29 -10.54
CA LEU A 110 10.33 -0.78 -9.35
C LEU A 110 8.90 -0.34 -9.65
N GLY A 111 8.68 0.34 -10.78
CA GLY A 111 7.35 0.72 -11.24
C GLY A 111 6.46 -0.49 -11.52
N ARG A 112 6.99 -1.55 -12.13
CA ARG A 112 6.24 -2.79 -12.39
C ARG A 112 5.84 -3.50 -11.09
N MET A 113 6.75 -3.58 -10.13
CA MET A 113 6.45 -4.14 -8.80
C MET A 113 5.35 -3.33 -8.10
N ALA A 114 5.50 -2.00 -8.05
CA ALA A 114 4.56 -1.14 -7.36
C ALA A 114 3.17 -1.11 -8.02
N ARG A 115 3.10 -1.22 -9.36
CA ARG A 115 1.84 -1.35 -10.10
C ARG A 115 0.97 -2.50 -9.60
N CYS A 116 1.56 -3.58 -9.12
CA CYS A 116 0.81 -4.75 -8.65
C CYS A 116 -0.09 -4.43 -7.45
N PHE A 117 0.21 -3.36 -6.71
CA PHE A 117 -0.61 -2.91 -5.58
C PHE A 117 -1.92 -2.23 -6.03
N GLY A 118 -2.08 -1.89 -7.31
CA GLY A 118 -3.33 -1.31 -7.84
C GLY A 118 -3.31 0.21 -7.90
N ALA A 119 -4.14 0.78 -8.78
CA ALA A 119 -4.09 2.19 -9.13
C ALA A 119 -4.56 3.13 -8.00
N ARG A 120 -5.34 2.63 -7.04
CA ARG A 120 -5.71 3.39 -5.83
C ARG A 120 -4.61 3.41 -4.77
N ALA A 121 -3.63 2.52 -4.86
CA ALA A 121 -2.50 2.51 -3.94
C ALA A 121 -1.54 3.66 -4.23
N PRO A 122 -0.76 4.12 -3.23
CA PRO A 122 0.30 5.12 -3.43
C PRO A 122 1.51 4.47 -4.12
N VAL A 123 1.33 4.04 -5.37
CA VAL A 123 2.29 3.20 -6.12
C VAL A 123 3.65 3.87 -6.32
N LYS A 124 3.69 5.19 -6.46
CA LYS A 124 4.95 5.92 -6.57
C LYS A 124 5.71 5.89 -5.24
N GLU A 125 5.01 6.06 -4.13
CA GLU A 125 5.56 5.99 -2.78
C GLU A 125 6.05 4.57 -2.46
N ILE A 126 5.29 3.54 -2.85
CA ILE A 126 5.68 2.13 -2.70
C ILE A 126 6.98 1.86 -3.47
N ALA A 127 7.07 2.27 -4.74
CA ALA A 127 8.30 2.11 -5.52
C ALA A 127 9.51 2.79 -4.87
N ASN A 128 9.33 4.02 -4.38
CA ASN A 128 10.39 4.75 -3.68
C ASN A 128 10.75 4.11 -2.33
N ARG A 129 9.79 3.58 -1.58
CA ARG A 129 10.01 2.86 -0.32
C ARG A 129 10.83 1.59 -0.55
N ILE A 130 10.51 0.83 -1.59
CA ILE A 130 11.30 -0.36 -1.96
C ILE A 130 12.76 0.04 -2.22
N LEU A 131 13.00 1.12 -2.94
CA LEU A 131 14.34 1.64 -3.20
C LEU A 131 15.07 2.04 -1.89
N THR A 132 14.39 2.77 -0.99
CA THR A 132 15.02 3.33 0.22
C THR A 132 15.16 2.34 1.38
N ASP A 133 14.30 1.34 1.46
CA ASP A 133 14.25 0.39 2.59
C ASP A 133 15.17 -0.83 2.40
N CYS A 134 15.71 -1.02 1.19
CA CYS A 134 16.68 -2.08 0.89
C CYS A 134 18.08 -1.83 1.47
N PRO A 135 18.75 -0.68 1.22
CA PRO A 135 20.10 -0.44 1.76
C PRO A 135 20.10 -0.35 3.29
N ILE A 136 21.19 -0.82 3.92
CA ILE A 136 21.34 -0.79 5.38
C ILE A 136 21.44 0.64 5.90
N CYS A 137 22.16 1.48 5.17
CA CYS A 137 22.38 2.87 5.52
C CYS A 137 22.70 3.68 4.27
N ILE A 138 22.17 4.89 4.21
CA ILE A 138 22.44 5.84 3.15
C ILE A 138 23.10 7.07 3.76
N SER A 139 24.25 7.47 3.20
CA SER A 139 24.97 8.67 3.63
C SER A 139 25.31 9.56 2.43
N PHE A 140 25.35 10.87 2.68
CA PHE A 140 25.59 11.88 1.65
C PHE A 140 27.00 12.44 1.78
N ASP A 141 27.73 12.45 0.66
CA ASP A 141 28.99 13.19 0.55
C ASP A 141 28.74 14.49 -0.22
N GLY A 142 28.70 15.59 0.53
CA GLY A 142 28.43 16.93 -0.02
C GLY A 142 29.54 17.52 -0.87
N GLU A 143 30.76 16.96 -0.81
CA GLU A 143 31.88 17.44 -1.62
C GLU A 143 31.87 16.82 -3.01
N THR A 144 31.46 15.55 -3.11
CA THR A 144 31.55 14.79 -4.35
C THR A 144 30.22 14.67 -5.11
N GLN A 145 29.10 15.09 -4.51
CA GLN A 145 27.75 14.86 -5.05
C GLN A 145 27.47 13.37 -5.32
N TYR A 146 28.01 12.48 -4.50
CA TYR A 146 27.65 11.06 -4.52
C TYR A 146 26.86 10.70 -3.26
N MET A 147 25.97 9.74 -3.43
CA MET A 147 25.33 9.04 -2.35
C MET A 147 26.10 7.75 -2.08
N LYS A 148 26.49 7.54 -0.83
CA LYS A 148 27.12 6.30 -0.38
C LYS A 148 26.05 5.38 0.18
N TRP A 149 25.81 4.27 -0.51
CA TRP A 149 24.89 3.20 -0.15
C TRP A 149 25.62 2.06 0.53
N THR A 150 25.20 1.70 1.74
CA THR A 150 25.73 0.55 2.48
C THR A 150 24.94 -0.69 2.08
N THR A 151 25.61 -1.61 1.38
CA THR A 151 24.96 -2.73 0.69
C THR A 151 24.92 -3.99 1.55
N THR A 152 26.03 -4.32 2.21
CA THR A 152 26.11 -5.45 3.14
C THR A 152 26.95 -5.09 4.36
N TYR A 153 26.73 -5.83 5.44
CA TYR A 153 27.55 -5.84 6.64
C TYR A 153 27.94 -7.29 6.91
N GLU A 154 29.24 -7.57 7.02
CA GLU A 154 29.78 -8.90 7.33
C GLU A 154 30.11 -8.95 8.84
N PRO A 155 29.33 -9.65 9.66
CA PRO A 155 29.51 -9.64 11.11
C PRO A 155 30.85 -10.25 11.55
N ASP A 156 31.35 -11.22 10.79
CA ASP A 156 32.56 -11.99 11.14
C ASP A 156 33.84 -11.16 10.94
N THR A 157 33.83 -10.21 10.00
CA THR A 157 34.98 -9.33 9.69
C THR A 157 34.77 -7.90 10.17
N ASP A 158 33.56 -7.54 10.63
CA ASP A 158 33.13 -6.17 10.93
C ASP A 158 33.32 -5.21 9.74
N GLU A 159 33.21 -5.74 8.51
CA GLU A 159 33.38 -4.98 7.27
C GLU A 159 32.03 -4.61 6.66
N TYR A 160 32.03 -3.43 6.02
CA TYR A 160 30.88 -2.92 5.27
C TYR A 160 31.25 -2.79 3.81
N THR A 161 30.36 -3.23 2.93
CA THR A 161 30.47 -2.96 1.50
C THR A 161 29.63 -1.74 1.14
N PHE A 162 30.16 -0.92 0.24
CA PHE A 162 29.51 0.31 -0.16
C PHE A 162 29.51 0.48 -1.68
N ALA A 163 28.44 1.07 -2.19
CA ALA A 163 28.34 1.58 -3.55
C ALA A 163 28.27 3.11 -3.51
N TYR A 164 28.92 3.76 -4.48
CA TYR A 164 28.82 5.20 -4.70
C TYR A 164 27.91 5.43 -5.90
N ILE A 165 26.82 6.14 -5.67
CA ILE A 165 25.76 6.36 -6.66
C ILE A 165 25.65 7.85 -6.94
N ASP A 166 25.71 8.23 -8.21
CA ASP A 166 25.52 9.60 -8.67
C ASP A 166 24.05 10.04 -8.49
N PHE A 167 23.79 11.31 -8.20
CA PHE A 167 22.44 11.87 -8.23
C PHE A 167 21.72 11.70 -9.56
N GLU A 168 22.46 11.72 -10.67
CA GLU A 168 21.88 11.47 -11.99
C GLU A 168 21.21 10.09 -12.05
N TYR A 169 21.77 9.10 -11.36
CA TYR A 169 21.20 7.76 -11.27
C TYR A 169 19.79 7.76 -10.66
N PHE A 170 19.59 8.50 -9.56
CA PHE A 170 18.28 8.64 -8.91
C PHE A 170 17.28 9.40 -9.76
N TYR A 171 17.75 10.37 -10.53
CA TYR A 171 16.90 11.06 -11.51
C TYR A 171 16.35 10.04 -12.52
N TRP A 172 17.21 9.20 -13.10
CA TRP A 172 16.78 8.19 -14.06
C TRP A 172 15.87 7.10 -13.45
N ILE A 173 16.11 6.70 -12.20
CA ILE A 173 15.17 5.83 -11.45
C ILE A 173 13.80 6.47 -11.35
N SER A 174 13.73 7.73 -10.92
CA SER A 174 12.48 8.46 -10.79
C SER A 174 11.74 8.60 -12.14
N GLN A 175 12.48 8.81 -13.23
CA GLN A 175 11.91 8.81 -14.59
C GLN A 175 11.36 7.44 -14.96
N GLY A 176 12.10 6.34 -14.73
CA GLY A 176 11.66 4.99 -15.06
C GLY A 176 10.41 4.55 -14.29
N ILE A 177 10.34 4.94 -13.00
CA ILE A 177 9.14 4.74 -12.16
C ILE A 177 7.96 5.49 -12.78
N THR A 178 8.16 6.78 -13.10
CA THR A 178 7.10 7.64 -13.64
C THR A 178 6.60 7.13 -14.99
N GLU A 179 7.51 6.82 -15.91
CA GLU A 179 7.18 6.28 -17.24
C GLU A 179 6.37 4.98 -17.11
N THR A 180 6.81 4.06 -16.25
CA THR A 180 6.14 2.75 -16.10
C THR A 180 4.75 2.87 -15.50
N LEU A 181 4.60 3.69 -14.46
CA LEU A 181 3.33 3.83 -13.75
C LEU A 181 2.33 4.67 -14.55
N PHE A 182 2.76 5.80 -15.09
CA PHE A 182 1.86 6.75 -15.72
C PHE A 182 1.73 6.53 -17.22
N ASP A 183 2.85 6.47 -17.94
CA ASP A 183 2.82 6.45 -19.41
C ASP A 183 2.49 5.06 -19.94
N LEU A 184 3.03 4.01 -19.33
CA LEU A 184 2.90 2.62 -19.78
C LEU A 184 1.78 1.84 -19.09
N TRP A 185 1.12 2.41 -18.08
CA TRP A 185 0.04 1.75 -17.36
C TRP A 185 -1.21 2.61 -17.18
N LEU A 186 -1.15 3.70 -16.42
CA LEU A 186 -2.38 4.47 -16.13
C LEU A 186 -2.92 5.20 -17.35
N ALA A 187 -2.04 5.63 -18.27
CA ALA A 187 -2.40 6.20 -19.56
C ALA A 187 -2.57 5.15 -20.67
N ASP A 188 -2.34 3.86 -20.38
CA ASP A 188 -2.49 2.81 -21.37
C ASP A 188 -3.97 2.64 -21.76
N ALA A 189 -4.21 2.50 -23.07
CA ALA A 189 -5.55 2.42 -23.63
C ALA A 189 -6.34 1.20 -23.13
N VAL A 190 -5.66 0.09 -22.81
CA VAL A 190 -6.31 -1.11 -22.29
C VAL A 190 -6.79 -0.88 -20.87
N PHE A 191 -5.94 -0.28 -20.02
CA PHE A 191 -6.34 0.07 -18.65
C PHE A 191 -7.48 1.10 -18.64
N LEU A 192 -7.35 2.19 -19.40
CA LEU A 192 -8.39 3.23 -19.50
C LEU A 192 -9.71 2.68 -20.02
N GLY A 193 -9.68 1.81 -21.02
CA GLY A 193 -10.89 1.15 -21.54
C GLY A 193 -11.61 0.33 -20.47
N LYS A 194 -10.86 -0.47 -19.70
CA LYS A 194 -11.42 -1.24 -18.58
C LYS A 194 -11.97 -0.35 -17.48
N TYR A 195 -11.26 0.73 -17.14
CA TYR A 195 -11.68 1.71 -16.14
C TYR A 195 -13.00 2.38 -16.53
N ILE A 196 -13.14 2.85 -17.77
CA ILE A 196 -14.37 3.51 -18.24
C ILE A 196 -15.56 2.55 -18.15
N VAL A 197 -15.41 1.32 -18.68
CA VAL A 197 -16.48 0.31 -18.63
C VAL A 197 -16.89 -0.01 -17.19
N HIS A 198 -15.91 -0.14 -16.29
CA HIS A 198 -16.19 -0.38 -14.88
C HIS A 198 -16.91 0.82 -14.22
N ALA A 199 -16.48 2.05 -14.50
CA ALA A 199 -17.07 3.26 -13.96
C ALA A 199 -18.51 3.46 -14.44
N GLU A 200 -18.79 3.23 -15.72
CA GLU A 200 -20.15 3.26 -16.27
C GLU A 200 -21.05 2.23 -15.58
N TRP A 201 -20.59 0.98 -15.49
CA TRP A 201 -21.33 -0.08 -14.80
C TRP A 201 -21.57 0.20 -13.31
N ALA A 202 -20.58 0.74 -12.60
CA ALA A 202 -20.72 1.10 -11.19
C ALA A 202 -21.72 2.26 -10.99
N ASN A 203 -21.71 3.25 -11.88
CA ASN A 203 -22.66 4.34 -11.87
C ASN A 203 -24.09 3.85 -12.11
N ASP A 204 -24.30 2.94 -13.06
CA ASP A 204 -25.62 2.37 -13.35
C ASP A 204 -26.20 1.63 -12.12
N LEU A 205 -25.38 0.82 -11.44
CA LEU A 205 -25.79 0.13 -10.20
C LEU A 205 -26.10 1.09 -9.05
N THR A 206 -25.30 2.15 -8.92
CA THR A 206 -25.50 3.16 -7.87
C THR A 206 -26.78 3.96 -8.12
N ALA A 207 -27.03 4.34 -9.37
CA ALA A 207 -28.26 5.04 -9.77
C ALA A 207 -29.52 4.18 -9.56
N GLU A 208 -29.43 2.86 -9.80
CA GLU A 208 -30.53 1.94 -9.47
C GLU A 208 -30.85 1.97 -7.97
N MET A 209 -29.83 1.96 -7.11
CA MET A 209 -30.02 2.06 -5.65
C MET A 209 -30.58 3.41 -5.22
N GLU A 210 -30.13 4.51 -5.81
CA GLU A 210 -30.68 5.84 -5.54
C GLU A 210 -32.19 5.88 -5.84
N ILE A 211 -32.62 5.33 -6.98
CA ILE A 211 -34.05 5.24 -7.33
C ILE A 211 -34.83 4.40 -6.31
N LEU A 212 -34.29 3.26 -5.88
CA LEU A 212 -34.95 2.41 -4.88
C LEU A 212 -35.10 3.11 -3.53
N TRP A 213 -34.08 3.86 -3.10
CA TRP A 213 -34.12 4.67 -1.88
C TRP A 213 -35.11 5.84 -1.98
N GLU A 214 -35.20 6.49 -3.14
CA GLU A 214 -36.21 7.54 -3.40
C GLU A 214 -37.63 6.97 -3.33
N LEU A 215 -37.89 5.83 -3.99
CA LEU A 215 -39.18 5.15 -3.94
C LEU A 215 -39.57 4.75 -2.51
N TYR A 216 -38.61 4.26 -1.72
CA TYR A 216 -38.83 3.97 -0.30
C TYR A 216 -39.21 5.24 0.48
N SER A 217 -38.49 6.33 0.29
CA SER A 217 -38.75 7.62 0.95
C SER A 217 -40.15 8.15 0.62
N ASP A 218 -40.56 8.07 -0.64
CA ASP A 218 -41.88 8.48 -1.11
C ASP A 218 -42.98 7.60 -0.50
N ASN A 219 -42.83 6.27 -0.56
CA ASN A 219 -43.79 5.34 0.05
C ASN A 219 -43.94 5.59 1.55
N ARG A 220 -42.85 5.81 2.28
CA ARG A 220 -42.88 6.16 3.70
C ARG A 220 -43.64 7.47 3.97
N HIS A 221 -43.50 8.47 3.10
CA HIS A 221 -44.22 9.74 3.21
C HIS A 221 -45.73 9.59 2.95
N TYR A 222 -46.11 8.79 1.95
CA TYR A 222 -47.52 8.55 1.61
C TYR A 222 -48.22 7.59 2.58
N GLU A 223 -47.54 6.54 3.04
CA GLU A 223 -48.07 5.55 4.00
C GLU A 223 -48.05 6.06 5.44
N GLY A 224 -47.27 7.10 5.78
CA GLY A 224 -47.40 7.80 7.06
C GLY A 224 -48.79 8.42 7.32
N TRP A 225 -49.66 8.49 6.30
CA TRP A 225 -51.05 8.92 6.40
C TRP A 225 -52.08 7.78 6.42
N ALA A 226 -51.69 6.55 6.08
CA ALA A 226 -52.58 5.38 6.07
C ALA A 226 -51.95 4.27 6.92
N ALA A 227 -52.63 3.82 7.96
CA ALA A 227 -52.13 2.87 8.97
C ALA A 227 -51.58 1.54 8.39
N VAL A 228 -50.36 1.55 7.85
CA VAL A 228 -49.55 0.39 7.48
C VAL A 228 -48.69 -0.03 8.66
N ASP A 229 -48.47 -1.33 8.79
CA ASP A 229 -47.73 -1.97 9.88
C ASP A 229 -46.26 -1.52 9.88
N SER A 230 -45.82 -0.87 10.96
CA SER A 230 -44.48 -0.27 11.09
C SER A 230 -43.35 -1.28 10.88
N ASP A 231 -43.62 -2.56 11.10
CA ASP A 231 -42.66 -3.65 10.95
C ASP A 231 -42.33 -3.92 9.46
N CYS A 232 -43.30 -3.75 8.55
CA CYS A 232 -43.10 -3.95 7.12
C CYS A 232 -42.18 -2.89 6.48
N ILE A 233 -42.26 -1.64 6.96
CA ILE A 233 -41.41 -0.53 6.50
C ILE A 233 -39.97 -0.74 6.97
N ALA A 234 -39.79 -1.22 8.21
CA ALA A 234 -38.47 -1.49 8.78
C ALA A 234 -37.79 -2.68 8.08
N ASP A 235 -38.55 -3.72 7.72
CA ASP A 235 -38.01 -4.88 7.00
C ASP A 235 -37.56 -4.50 5.58
N TYR A 236 -38.36 -3.71 4.86
CA TYR A 236 -37.97 -3.24 3.52
C TYR A 236 -36.74 -2.32 3.54
N ALA A 237 -36.60 -1.47 4.57
CA ALA A 237 -35.38 -0.67 4.75
C ALA A 237 -34.13 -1.54 4.93
N ARG A 238 -34.22 -2.62 5.72
CA ARG A 238 -33.12 -3.58 5.89
C ARG A 238 -32.77 -4.30 4.60
N GLU A 239 -33.77 -4.65 3.79
CA GLU A 239 -33.54 -5.26 2.48
C GLU A 239 -32.77 -4.31 1.54
N LEU A 240 -33.11 -3.01 1.54
CA LEU A 240 -32.38 -2.01 0.77
C LEU A 240 -30.94 -1.80 1.28
N GLU A 241 -30.73 -1.73 2.60
CA GLU A 241 -29.39 -1.64 3.19
C GLU A 241 -28.52 -2.84 2.81
N MET A 242 -29.07 -4.06 2.90
CA MET A 242 -28.37 -5.28 2.52
C MET A 242 -28.03 -5.27 1.02
N ARG A 243 -28.97 -4.84 0.16
CA ARG A 243 -28.75 -4.74 -1.27
C ARG A 243 -27.69 -3.70 -1.62
N GLU A 244 -27.68 -2.57 -0.92
CA GLU A 244 -26.66 -1.53 -1.08
C GLU A 244 -25.27 -2.06 -0.74
N CYS A 245 -25.13 -2.82 0.35
CA CYS A 245 -23.89 -3.49 0.70
C CYS A 245 -23.44 -4.48 -0.39
N GLU A 246 -24.35 -5.29 -0.91
CA GLU A 246 -24.04 -6.24 -2.01
C GLU A 246 -23.53 -5.52 -3.27
N ILE A 247 -24.14 -4.39 -3.62
CA ILE A 247 -23.72 -3.60 -4.79
C ILE A 247 -22.35 -2.97 -4.56
N HIS A 248 -22.08 -2.41 -3.37
CA HIS A 248 -20.76 -1.91 -3.03
C HIS A 248 -19.69 -3.01 -3.14
N ASP A 249 -19.97 -4.20 -2.61
CA ASP A 249 -19.07 -5.34 -2.71
C ASP A 249 -18.83 -5.80 -4.15
N LEU A 250 -19.88 -5.76 -5.00
CA LEU A 250 -19.76 -6.07 -6.42
C LEU A 250 -18.89 -5.06 -7.15
N ILE A 251 -19.13 -3.77 -6.92
CA ILE A 251 -18.34 -2.68 -7.49
C ILE A 251 -16.88 -2.84 -7.07
N GLU A 252 -16.61 -3.08 -5.78
CA GLU A 252 -15.24 -3.22 -5.30
C GLU A 252 -14.53 -4.45 -5.89
N ARG A 253 -15.20 -5.61 -5.97
CA ARG A 253 -14.63 -6.79 -6.66
C ARG A 253 -14.33 -6.50 -8.13
N GLY A 254 -15.22 -5.77 -8.82
CA GLY A 254 -15.02 -5.33 -10.19
C GLY A 254 -13.78 -4.44 -10.32
N ALA A 255 -13.63 -3.46 -9.42
CA ALA A 255 -12.49 -2.55 -9.36
C ALA A 255 -11.17 -3.32 -9.18
N LEU A 256 -11.13 -4.24 -8.21
CA LEU A 256 -9.95 -5.04 -7.93
C LEU A 256 -9.50 -5.87 -9.14
N SER A 257 -10.46 -6.43 -9.90
CA SER A 257 -10.18 -7.28 -11.07
C SER A 257 -9.51 -6.54 -12.24
N ILE A 258 -9.71 -5.22 -12.33
CA ILE A 258 -9.11 -4.39 -13.39
C ILE A 258 -7.83 -3.68 -12.93
N GLY A 259 -7.43 -3.88 -11.66
CA GLY A 259 -6.23 -3.27 -11.09
C GLY A 259 -6.46 -1.89 -10.47
N LEU A 260 -7.70 -1.54 -10.10
CA LEU A 260 -7.97 -0.40 -9.22
C LEU A 260 -7.62 -0.74 -7.77
#